data_AF-A0A9D7KQK5-F1
#
_entry.id   AF-A0A9D7KQK5-F1
#
_cell.length_a   1.000
_cell.length_b   1.000
_cell.length_c   1.000
_cell.angle_alpha   90.00
_cell.angle_beta   90.00
_cell.angle_gamma   90.00
#
_symmetry.space_group_name_H-M   'P 1'
#
loop_
_entity.id
_entity.type
_entity.pdbx_description
1 polymer ?
#
loop_
_entity_poly.entity_id
_entity_poly.type
_entity_poly.pdbx_seq_one_letter_code
_entity_poly.pdbx_strand_id
1 'polypeptide(L)'
;MNKKLYLIIIMLLIAGTFDLTAQTEHERYGCKYVKSKMKLRGFTEAELKYAEDLEFRSDTFDIINYRINVDVTDFSGKKIQAGAILIFLQGCQI
;
A
#
# COMPACT_ATOMS: atom_id res chain seq x y z
N MET A 1 5.61 13.51 -56.37
CA MET A 1 4.92 13.14 -55.11
C MET A 1 3.62 13.95 -55.02
N ASN A 2 2.46 13.28 -54.95
CA ASN A 2 1.16 13.93 -55.18
C ASN A 2 0.73 14.81 -54.00
N LYS A 3 0.31 16.06 -54.23
CA LYS A 3 -0.19 16.98 -53.18
C LYS A 3 -1.29 16.35 -52.30
N LYS A 4 -2.11 15.47 -52.88
CA LYS A 4 -3.15 14.70 -52.17
C LYS A 4 -2.58 13.73 -51.14
N LEU A 5 -1.42 13.12 -51.42
CA LEU A 5 -0.73 12.21 -50.51
C LEU A 5 -0.17 12.95 -49.29
N TYR A 6 0.29 14.19 -49.49
CA TYR A 6 0.82 15.04 -48.42
C TYR A 6 -0.26 15.43 -47.40
N LEU A 7 -1.47 15.76 -47.89
CA LEU A 7 -2.61 16.09 -47.05
C LEU A 7 -3.06 14.91 -46.17
N ILE A 8 -3.05 13.69 -46.71
CA ILE A 8 -3.42 12.48 -45.97
C ILE A 8 -2.43 12.20 -44.84
N ILE A 9 -1.13 12.37 -45.10
CA ILE A 9 -0.08 12.15 -44.09
C ILE A 9 -0.20 13.16 -42.94
N ILE A 10 -0.45 14.43 -43.25
CA ILE A 10 -0.66 15.46 -42.21
C ILE A 10 -1.88 15.16 -41.36
N MET A 11 -2.99 14.71 -41.98
CA MET A 11 -4.21 14.39 -41.25
C MET A 11 -4.01 13.18 -40.30
N LEU A 12 -3.25 12.18 -40.71
CA LEU A 12 -2.89 11.02 -39.89
C LEU A 12 -1.98 11.39 -38.70
N LEU A 13 -1.06 12.34 -38.90
CA LEU A 13 -0.18 12.84 -37.84
C LEU A 13 -0.95 13.62 -36.75
N ILE A 14 -1.97 14.38 -37.13
CA ILE A 14 -2.79 15.16 -36.20
C ILE A 14 -3.78 14.27 -35.44
N ALA A 15 -4.32 13.23 -36.08
CA ALA A 15 -5.24 12.30 -35.44
C ALA A 15 -4.56 11.44 -34.35
N GLY A 16 -3.26 11.13 -34.50
CA GLY A 16 -2.52 10.28 -33.56
C GLY A 16 -2.13 10.92 -32.24
N THR A 17 -2.38 12.22 -32.03
CA THR A 17 -1.97 12.92 -30.79
C THR A 17 -3.02 12.95 -29.69
N PHE A 18 -4.24 12.42 -29.92
CA PHE A 18 -5.36 12.59 -28.99
C PHE A 18 -5.55 11.47 -27.96
N ASP A 19 -4.77 10.38 -27.99
CA ASP A 19 -4.98 9.22 -27.11
C ASP A 19 -4.25 9.28 -25.75
N LEU A 20 -3.57 10.38 -25.39
CA LEU A 20 -2.64 10.38 -24.25
C LEU A 20 -3.16 10.91 -22.90
N THR A 21 -4.44 11.29 -22.76
CA THR A 21 -4.93 11.88 -21.50
C THR A 21 -6.25 11.29 -21.02
N ALA A 22 -6.23 10.03 -20.56
CA ALA A 22 -7.35 9.44 -19.82
C ALA A 22 -6.88 8.39 -18.80
N GLN A 23 -5.86 8.69 -18.00
CA GLN A 23 -5.65 7.94 -16.75
C GLN A 23 -6.48 8.61 -15.65
N THR A 24 -7.64 8.04 -15.35
CA THR A 24 -8.40 8.36 -14.15
C THR A 24 -7.56 7.99 -12.93
N GLU A 25 -7.00 8.98 -12.24
CA GLU A 25 -6.43 8.77 -10.91
C GLU A 25 -7.54 8.34 -9.96
N HIS A 26 -7.47 7.11 -9.45
CA HIS A 26 -8.31 6.70 -8.34
C HIS A 26 -7.89 7.50 -7.10
N GLU A 27 -8.81 8.30 -6.57
CA GLU A 27 -8.60 9.03 -5.31
C GLU A 27 -8.19 8.06 -4.20
N ARG A 28 -6.96 8.21 -3.69
CA ARG A 28 -6.43 7.40 -2.59
C ARG A 28 -6.74 8.07 -1.26
N TYR A 29 -7.66 7.48 -0.50
CA TYR A 29 -8.02 7.97 0.81
C TYR A 29 -7.17 7.32 1.90
N GLY A 30 -6.47 8.13 2.69
CA GLY A 30 -5.69 7.66 3.85
C GLY A 30 -6.57 7.30 5.05
N CYS A 31 -5.99 6.61 6.03
CA CYS A 31 -6.70 6.16 7.24
C CYS A 31 -7.38 7.30 8.02
N LYS A 32 -6.82 8.52 7.99
CA LYS A 32 -7.41 9.71 8.61
C LYS A 32 -8.75 10.09 7.95
N TYR A 33 -8.81 10.01 6.62
CA TYR A 33 -10.04 10.28 5.87
C TYR A 33 -11.12 9.26 6.23
N VAL A 34 -10.80 7.97 6.16
CA VAL A 34 -11.74 6.87 6.46
C VAL A 34 -12.30 6.99 7.87
N LYS A 35 -11.44 7.22 8.88
CA LYS A 35 -11.88 7.43 10.27
C LYS A 35 -12.80 8.64 10.45
N SER A 36 -12.68 9.68 9.63
CA SER A 36 -13.52 10.89 9.73
C SER A 36 -14.84 10.79 8.98
N LYS A 37 -14.93 9.93 7.97
CA LYS A 37 -16.08 9.82 7.06
C LYS A 37 -16.92 8.57 7.26
N MET A 38 -16.38 7.53 7.92
CA MET A 38 -17.07 6.28 8.18
C MET A 38 -17.16 6.01 9.68
N LYS A 39 -18.36 5.67 10.15
CA LYS A 39 -18.56 5.18 11.50
C LYS A 39 -18.16 3.71 11.53
N LEU A 40 -16.94 3.43 11.99
CA LEU A 40 -16.45 2.07 12.16
C LEU A 40 -17.30 1.35 13.22
N ARG A 41 -17.74 0.12 12.92
CA ARG A 41 -18.39 -0.76 13.90
C ARG A 41 -17.32 -1.26 14.87
N GLY A 42 -17.63 -1.29 16.17
CA GLY A 42 -16.80 -1.99 17.14
C GLY A 42 -16.75 -3.49 16.85
N PHE A 43 -15.67 -4.16 17.27
CA PHE A 43 -15.57 -5.61 17.15
C PHE A 43 -16.66 -6.31 17.99
N THR A 44 -17.17 -7.43 17.49
CA THR A 44 -17.98 -8.37 18.26
C THR A 44 -17.10 -9.16 19.24
N GLU A 45 -17.69 -9.78 20.26
CA GLU A 45 -16.94 -10.61 21.22
C GLU A 45 -16.17 -11.75 20.55
N ALA A 46 -16.72 -12.35 19.48
CA ALA A 46 -16.02 -13.38 18.71
C ALA A 46 -14.80 -12.82 17.93
N GLU A 47 -14.94 -11.61 17.38
CA GLU A 47 -13.84 -10.92 16.68
C GLU A 47 -12.75 -10.45 17.66
N LEU A 48 -13.14 -10.03 18.87
CA LEU A 48 -12.21 -9.70 19.96
C LEU A 48 -11.43 -10.93 20.42
N LYS A 49 -12.14 -12.04 20.69
CA LYS A 49 -11.51 -13.30 21.09
C LYS A 49 -10.54 -13.82 20.03
N TYR A 50 -10.90 -13.68 18.74
CA TYR A 50 -9.99 -14.02 17.65
C TYR A 50 -8.77 -13.08 17.58
N ALA A 51 -8.94 -11.79 17.88
CA ALA A 51 -7.81 -10.85 17.95
C ALA A 51 -6.89 -11.13 19.15
N GLU A 52 -7.44 -11.50 20.29
CA GLU A 52 -6.69 -11.96 21.47
C GLU A 52 -5.95 -13.28 21.19
N ASP A 53 -6.57 -14.23 20.48
CA ASP A 53 -5.91 -15.47 20.05
C ASP A 53 -4.81 -15.21 18.99
N LEU A 54 -4.92 -14.13 18.21
CA LEU A 54 -3.90 -13.65 17.27
C LEU A 54 -2.81 -12.81 17.93
N GLU A 55 -2.95 -12.42 19.20
CA GLU A 55 -1.81 -11.95 19.96
C GLU A 55 -0.85 -13.14 20.08
N PHE A 56 0.14 -13.16 19.18
CA PHE A 56 1.37 -13.92 19.34
C PHE A 56 2.14 -13.27 20.51
N ARG A 57 1.56 -13.51 21.69
CA ARG A 57 2.02 -13.32 23.04
C ARG A 57 3.52 -13.03 23.13
N SER A 58 3.86 -11.73 23.17
CA SER A 58 5.18 -11.21 23.58
C SER A 58 5.46 -11.45 25.06
N ASP A 59 4.53 -12.01 25.81
CA ASP A 59 4.62 -12.24 27.25
C ASP A 59 5.44 -13.50 27.64
N THR A 60 6.05 -14.19 26.67
CA THR A 60 7.09 -15.22 26.92
C THR A 60 8.52 -14.68 26.83
N PHE A 61 8.70 -13.47 26.29
CA PHE A 61 10.02 -12.85 26.16
C PHE A 61 9.89 -11.33 26.16
N ASP A 62 10.61 -10.66 27.06
CA ASP A 62 10.58 -9.19 27.12
C ASP A 62 11.35 -8.61 25.94
N ILE A 63 10.66 -7.93 25.02
CA ILE A 63 11.32 -7.21 23.93
C ILE A 63 12.02 -5.99 24.53
N ILE A 64 13.35 -6.02 24.56
CA ILE A 64 14.18 -4.94 25.08
C ILE A 64 14.27 -3.80 24.06
N ASN A 65 14.44 -4.18 22.79
CA ASN A 65 14.66 -3.24 21.71
C ASN A 65 14.26 -3.89 20.37
N TYR A 66 13.82 -3.07 19.44
CA TYR A 66 13.55 -3.49 18.08
C TYR A 66 13.97 -2.42 17.09
N ARG A 67 14.44 -2.85 15.93
CA ARG A 67 14.68 -1.97 14.79
C ARG A 67 13.94 -2.54 13.59
N ILE A 68 13.04 -1.76 13.04
CA ILE A 68 12.35 -2.08 11.79
C ILE A 68 12.89 -1.13 10.72
N ASN A 69 13.51 -1.69 9.71
CA ASN A 69 13.91 -0.95 8.52
C ASN A 69 12.86 -1.23 7.44
N VAL A 70 12.24 -0.17 6.95
CA VAL A 70 11.23 -0.25 5.90
C VAL A 70 11.70 0.55 4.69
N ASP A 71 11.77 -0.12 3.54
CA ASP A 71 11.97 0.50 2.25
C ASP A 71 10.63 0.56 1.50
N VAL A 72 10.21 1.79 1.19
CA VAL A 72 8.97 2.11 0.48
C VAL A 72 9.23 2.73 -0.90
N THR A 73 10.43 2.53 -1.46
CA THR A 73 10.83 3.20 -2.71
C THR A 73 10.29 2.52 -3.99
N ASP A 74 9.86 1.24 -3.93
CA ASP A 74 9.27 0.55 -5.08
C ASP A 74 7.78 0.88 -5.27
N PHE A 75 7.52 2.10 -5.74
CA PHE A 75 6.18 2.56 -6.08
C PHE A 75 5.62 1.89 -7.34
N SER A 76 6.49 1.46 -8.25
CA SER A 76 6.11 0.78 -9.50
C SER A 76 5.56 -0.61 -9.26
N GLY A 77 6.26 -1.41 -8.46
CA GLY A 77 5.85 -2.76 -8.07
C GLY A 77 4.83 -2.77 -6.95
N LYS A 78 4.57 -1.62 -6.30
CA LYS A 78 3.70 -1.47 -5.12
C LYS A 78 4.12 -2.42 -4.00
N LYS A 79 5.43 -2.59 -3.84
CA LYS A 79 6.02 -3.48 -2.84
C LYS A 79 6.68 -2.66 -1.75
N ILE A 80 6.55 -3.15 -0.54
CA ILE A 80 7.28 -2.66 0.62
C ILE A 80 8.25 -3.77 0.98
N GLN A 81 9.54 -3.45 1.05
CA GLN A 81 10.52 -4.36 1.62
C GLN A 81 10.77 -3.94 3.05
N ALA A 82 10.78 -4.90 3.97
CA ALA A 82 11.05 -4.61 5.36
C ALA A 82 11.93 -5.70 5.97
N GLY A 83 12.80 -5.30 6.88
CA GLY A 83 13.58 -6.17 7.74
C GLY A 83 13.40 -5.74 9.19
N ALA A 84 13.24 -6.70 10.09
CA ALA A 84 13.12 -6.45 11.52
C ALA A 84 14.24 -7.17 12.27
N ILE A 85 14.85 -6.46 13.22
CA ILE A 85 15.75 -7.02 14.22
C ILE A 85 15.05 -6.87 15.57
N LEU A 86 14.92 -7.98 16.28
CA LEU A 86 14.29 -8.07 17.60
C LEU A 86 15.35 -8.48 18.62
N ILE A 87 15.49 -7.71 19.70
CA ILE A 87 16.32 -8.06 20.85
C ILE A 87 15.36 -8.32 22.02
N PHE A 88 15.43 -9.52 22.58
CA PHE A 88 14.53 -9.93 23.66
C PHE A 88 15.29 -10.66 24.79
N LEU A 89 14.75 -10.58 26.00
CA LEU A 89 15.15 -11.44 27.13
C LEU A 89 14.25 -12.66 27.16
N GLN A 90 14.85 -13.84 27.14
CA GLN A 90 14.12 -15.06 27.46
C GLN A 90 14.10 -15.23 28.98
N GLY A 91 12.94 -15.02 29.60
CA GLY A 91 12.73 -15.38 30.99
C GLY A 91 12.85 -16.90 31.13
N CYS A 92 13.90 -17.37 31.80
CA CYS A 92 14.00 -18.78 32.20
C CYS A 92 12.97 -19.00 33.31
N GLN A 93 11.84 -19.64 33.00
CA GLN A 93 10.94 -20.15 34.03
C GLN A 93 11.61 -21.37 34.67
N ILE A 94 11.89 -21.27 35.97
CA ILE A 94 12.32 -22.37 36.85
C ILE A 94 11.08 -23.19 37.23
#